data_AF-A0A165T074-F1
#
_entry.id   AF-A0A165T074-F1
#
_cell.length_a   1.000
_cell.length_b   1.000
_cell.length_c   1.000
_cell.angle_alpha   90.00
_cell.angle_beta   90.00
_cell.angle_gamma   90.00
#
_symmetry.space_group_name_H-M   'P 1'
#
loop_
_entity.id
_entity.type
_entity.pdbx_description
1 polymer ?
#
loop_
_entity_poly.entity_id
_entity_poly.type
_entity_poly.pdbx_seq_one_letter_code
_entity_poly.pdbx_strand_id
1 'polypeptide(L)' 'MNQFANSFAAIPSWVGVILLILFVVSGRLFKDAWKGQGAMWKLRCWVFGLIAFASFAMMVFGVFDFSWASR' A
#
# COMPACT_ATOMS: atom_id res chain seq x y z
N MET A 1 -25.80 2.52 -9.83
CA MET A 1 -24.72 1.58 -9.45
C MET A 1 -23.39 1.89 -10.17
N ASN A 2 -23.15 3.11 -10.68
CA ASN A 2 -21.94 3.46 -11.45
C ASN A 2 -20.86 4.20 -10.63
N GLN A 3 -21.14 4.55 -9.37
CA GLN A 3 -20.25 5.38 -8.55
C GLN A 3 -19.08 4.59 -7.95
N PHE A 4 -19.28 3.30 -7.67
CA PHE A 4 -18.22 2.40 -7.20
C PHE A 4 -17.18 2.11 -8.29
N ALA A 5 -17.60 1.94 -9.54
CA ALA A 5 -16.68 1.74 -10.67
C ALA A 5 -15.83 2.98 -10.95
N ASN A 6 -16.41 4.19 -10.83
CA ASN A 6 -15.69 5.44 -11.02
C ASN A 6 -14.62 5.72 -9.94
N SER A 7 -14.72 5.10 -8.76
CA SER A 7 -13.73 5.27 -7.69
C SER A 7 -12.39 4.57 -7.98
N PHE A 8 -12.37 3.62 -8.91
CA PHE A 8 -11.16 2.90 -9.35
C PHE A 8 -10.63 3.39 -10.71
N ALA A 9 -11.34 4.29 -11.39
CA ALA A 9 -11.00 4.73 -12.75
C ALA A 9 -10.04 5.94 -12.79
N ALA A 10 -9.93 6.70 -11.70
CA ALA A 10 -8.98 7.82 -11.60
C ALA A 10 -8.43 7.86 -10.18
N ILE A 11 -7.46 6.99 -9.88
CA ILE A 11 -6.78 7.02 -8.59
C ILE A 11 -5.90 8.28 -8.57
N PRO A 12 -6.12 9.22 -7.65
CA PRO A 12 -5.32 10.43 -7.61
C PRO A 12 -3.85 10.10 -7.33
N SER A 13 -2.92 10.80 -7.98
CA SER A 13 -1.47 10.62 -7.78
C SER A 13 -1.01 10.70 -6.31
N TRP A 14 -1.66 11.53 -5.49
CA TRP A 14 -1.38 11.63 -4.05
C TRP A 14 -1.73 10.35 -3.27
N VAL A 15 -2.71 9.56 -3.72
CA VAL A 15 -3.02 8.25 -3.14
C VAL A 15 -1.86 7.27 -3.38
N GLY A 16 -1.18 7.38 -4.52
CA GLY A 16 0.07 6.66 -4.78
C GLY A 16 1.16 7.00 -3.76
N VAL A 17 1.32 8.27 -3.41
CA VAL A 17 2.29 8.68 -2.38
C VAL A 17 1.92 8.10 -1.00
N ILE A 18 0.63 8.09 -0.65
CA ILE A 18 0.15 7.48 0.60
C ILE A 18 0.45 5.97 0.62
N LEU A 19 0.16 5.26 -0.47
CA LEU A 19 0.47 3.84 -0.63
C LEU A 19 1.97 3.56 -0.51
N LEU A 20 2.83 4.44 -1.05
CA LEU A 20 4.29 4.34 -0.92
C LEU A 20 4.72 4.42 0.56
N ILE A 21 4.20 5.41 1.28
CA ILE A 21 4.52 5.62 2.69
C ILE A 21 4.07 4.40 3.50
N LEU A 22 2.85 3.92 3.22
CA LEU A 22 2.28 2.75 3.88
C LEU A 22 3.14 1.50 3.62
N PHE A 23 3.57 1.29 2.38
CA PHE A 23 4.49 0.21 2.00
C PHE A 23 5.82 0.28 2.77
N VAL A 24 6.46 1.45 2.84
CA VAL A 24 7.74 1.64 3.55
C VAL A 24 7.58 1.43 5.07
N VAL A 25 6.51 1.97 5.66
CA VAL A 25 6.22 1.83 7.10
C VAL A 25 5.91 0.37 7.45
N SER A 26 5.11 -0.32 6.64
CA SER A 26 4.85 -1.75 6.82
C SER A 26 6.13 -2.58 6.73
N GLY A 27 7.05 -2.25 5.82
CA GLY A 27 8.36 -2.90 5.75
C GLY A 27 9.24 -2.69 6.99
N ARG A 28 9.22 -1.47 7.56
CA ARG A 28 9.91 -1.19 8.85
C ARG A 28 9.28 -1.99 10.00
N LEU A 29 7.96 -1.96 10.14
CA LEU A 29 7.23 -2.70 11.16
C LEU A 29 7.43 -4.21 11.03
N PHE A 30 7.51 -4.73 9.79
CA PHE A 30 7.87 -6.12 9.54
C PHE A 30 9.27 -6.44 10.06
N LYS A 31 10.26 -5.59 9.76
CA LYS A 31 11.64 -5.79 10.23
C LYS A 31 11.74 -5.71 11.75
N ASP A 32 11.02 -4.78 12.37
CA ASP A 32 11.02 -4.61 13.82
C ASP A 32 10.30 -5.78 14.51
N ALA A 33 9.18 -6.27 13.96
CA ALA A 33 8.54 -7.50 14.42
C ALA A 33 9.46 -8.71 14.26
N TRP A 34 10.22 -8.78 13.15
CA TRP A 34 11.18 -9.84 12.86
C TRP A 34 12.37 -9.86 13.83
N LYS A 35 12.88 -8.68 14.19
CA LYS A 35 13.99 -8.56 15.16
C LYS A 35 13.54 -8.75 16.60
N GLY A 36 12.38 -8.23 16.95
CA GLY A 36 11.88 -8.29 18.33
C GLY A 36 11.45 -9.68 18.78
N GLN A 37 11.12 -10.58 17.83
CA GLN A 37 10.71 -11.97 18.05
C GLN A 37 9.74 -12.19 19.23
N GLY A 38 8.91 -11.19 19.55
CA GLY A 38 7.97 -11.26 20.66
C GLY A 38 6.82 -12.25 20.41
N ALA A 39 5.88 -12.29 21.35
CA ALA A 39 4.69 -13.13 21.22
C ALA A 39 3.97 -12.88 19.88
N MET A 40 3.61 -13.97 19.18
CA MET A 40 2.94 -13.95 17.87
C MET A 40 3.67 -13.17 16.75
N TRP A 41 5.00 -13.02 16.82
CA TRP A 41 5.78 -12.36 15.77
C TRP A 41 5.46 -12.89 14.36
N LYS A 42 5.39 -14.21 14.16
CA LYS A 42 5.09 -14.81 12.85
C LYS A 42 3.79 -14.26 12.23
N LEU A 43 2.75 -14.09 13.04
CA LEU A 43 1.44 -13.61 12.62
C LEU A 43 1.50 -12.11 12.29
N ARG A 44 2.20 -11.31 13.11
CA ARG A 44 2.43 -9.89 12.85
C ARG A 44 3.23 -9.66 11.56
N CYS A 45 4.28 -10.45 11.34
CA CYS A 45 5.05 -10.41 10.09
C CYS A 45 4.18 -10.77 8.88
N TRP A 46 3.29 -11.75 8.99
CA TRP A 46 2.36 -12.07 7.92
C TRP A 46 1.38 -10.92 7.62
N VAL A 47 0.82 -10.29 8.65
CA VAL A 47 -0.09 -9.14 8.49
C VAL A 47 0.64 -7.96 7.83
N PHE A 48 1.82 -7.57 8.32
CA PHE A 48 2.59 -6.47 7.73
C PHE A 48 3.07 -6.79 6.30
N GLY A 49 3.45 -8.04 6.04
CA GLY A 49 3.83 -8.50 4.70
C GLY A 49 2.64 -8.47 3.73
N LEU A 50 1.45 -8.88 4.16
CA LEU A 50 0.24 -8.86 3.33
C LEU A 50 -0.22 -7.44 3.03
N ILE A 51 -0.16 -6.54 4.02
CA ILE A 51 -0.44 -5.10 3.82
C ILE A 51 0.55 -4.47 2.83
N ALA A 52 1.84 -4.78 2.97
CA ALA A 52 2.87 -4.29 2.05
C ALA A 52 2.64 -4.83 0.63
N PHE A 53 2.34 -6.12 0.49
CA PHE A 53 2.03 -6.75 -0.80
C PHE A 53 0.79 -6.14 -1.45
N ALA A 54 -0.29 -5.95 -0.69
CA ALA A 54 -1.52 -5.33 -1.18
C ALA A 54 -1.29 -3.87 -1.61
N SER A 55 -0.51 -3.11 -0.84
CA SER A 55 -0.15 -1.73 -1.19
C SER A 55 0.68 -1.69 -2.48
N PHE A 56 1.68 -2.56 -2.60
CA PHE A 56 2.48 -2.68 -3.81
C PHE A 56 1.65 -3.12 -5.03
N ALA A 57 0.76 -4.10 -4.86
CA ALA A 57 -0.13 -4.55 -5.92
C ALA A 57 -1.07 -3.41 -6.39
N MET A 58 -1.63 -2.62 -5.47
CA MET A 58 -2.40 -1.44 -5.84
C MET A 58 -1.56 -0.39 -6.58
N MET A 59 -0.28 -0.24 -6.25
CA MET A 59 0.61 0.70 -6.96
C MET A 59 1.00 0.21 -8.36
N VAL A 60 1.17 -1.10 -8.55
CA VAL A 60 1.57 -1.69 -9.84
C VAL A 60 0.39 -1.84 -10.79
N PHE A 61 -0.76 -2.27 -10.28
CA PHE A 61 -1.96 -2.54 -11.10
C PHE A 61 -2.98 -1.40 -11.07
N GLY A 62 -2.80 -0.40 -10.20
CA GLY A 62 -3.67 0.76 -10.12
C GLY A 62 -3.46 1.71 -11.29
N VAL A 63 -4.55 2.23 -11.84
CA VAL A 63 -4.54 3.28 -12.85
C VAL A 63 -4.51 4.63 -12.13
N PHE A 64 -3.34 5.25 -12.08
CA PHE A 64 -3.13 6.56 -11.46
C PHE A 64 -3.28 7.68 -12.49
N ASP A 65 -4.09 8.67 -12.14
CA ASP A 65 -4.22 9.89 -12.94
C ASP A 65 -3.10 10.88 -12.57
N PHE A 66 -2.23 11.15 -13.55
CA PHE A 66 -1.14 12.14 -13.47
C PHE A 66 -1.44 13.37 -14.33
N SER A 67 -2.71 13.74 -14.51
CA SER A 67 -3.12 14.90 -15.34
C SER A 67 -2.43 16.21 -14.96
N TRP A 68 -1.96 16.35 -13.71
CA TRP A 68 -1.25 17.53 -13.23
C TRP A 68 0.21 17.64 -13.72
N ALA A 69 0.84 16.54 -14.15
CA ALA A 69 2.24 16.52 -14.58
C ALA A 69 2.42 16.75 -16.10
N SER A 70 1.32 16.81 -16.86
CA SER A 70 1.32 16.97 -18.33
C SER A 70 1.01 18.40 -18.80
N ARG A 71 0.99 19.38 -17.89
CA ARG A 71 0.88 20.82 -18.21
C ARG A 71 2.21 21.52 -18.06
#